data_AF-A0AAV5T720-F1
#
_entry.id   AF-A0AAV5T720-F1
#
_cell.length_a   1.000
_cell.length_b   1.000
_cell.length_c   1.000
_cell.angle_alpha   90.00
_cell.angle_beta   90.00
_cell.angle_gamma   90.00
#
_symmetry.space_group_name_H-M   'P 1'
#
loop_
_entity.id
_entity.type
_entity.pdbx_description
1 polymer ?
#
loop_
_entity_poly.entity_id
_entity_poly.type
_entity_poly.pdbx_seq_one_letter_code
_entity_poly.pdbx_strand_id
1 'polypeptide(L)'
;HQMDLLSLPDVFLRKLMRTMMIKDRLRLRLVCRAFKELVANTHASYFEQGSVYQNPAKRGFNIRPFQKTIEIRIGDGKCNYIRMARVEEQEHFLHLRKRLFSGITLGKFEIDLYDNLTPDLDFYRRLTEKFKIREIHFDVDSTTQLEKSLQFVADYPCTEFTMQMRYTPTYPMLLSLPAMKEFTICQLNQEMVVFCESNYHNAY
;
A
#
# COMPACT_ATOMS: atom_id res chain seq x y z
N HIS A 1 -33.99 -21.13 19.71
CA HIS A 1 -33.62 -19.70 19.80
C HIS A 1 -32.52 -19.41 18.82
N GLN A 2 -32.81 -18.60 17.80
CA GLN A 2 -31.80 -18.12 16.85
C GLN A 2 -31.20 -16.83 17.42
N MET A 3 -29.90 -16.81 17.65
CA MET A 3 -29.19 -15.64 18.17
C MET A 3 -29.01 -14.64 17.02
N ASP A 4 -29.50 -13.42 17.18
CA ASP A 4 -29.25 -12.34 16.23
C ASP A 4 -27.87 -11.73 16.51
N LEU A 5 -26.91 -11.96 15.63
CA LEU A 5 -25.56 -11.44 15.78
C LEU A 5 -25.57 -9.90 15.80
N LEU A 6 -26.46 -9.25 15.05
CA LEU A 6 -26.52 -7.79 14.93
C LEU A 6 -27.13 -7.12 16.16
N SER A 7 -27.77 -7.87 17.06
CA SER A 7 -28.27 -7.34 18.33
C SER A 7 -27.19 -7.28 19.42
N LEU A 8 -25.96 -7.75 19.13
CA LEU A 8 -24.85 -7.63 20.07
C LEU A 8 -24.45 -6.16 20.27
N PRO A 9 -23.99 -5.78 21.48
CA PRO A 9 -23.43 -4.46 21.69
C PRO A 9 -22.27 -4.17 20.72
N ASP A 10 -22.23 -2.95 20.22
CA ASP A 10 -21.31 -2.47 19.19
C ASP A 10 -19.82 -2.71 19.53
N VAL A 11 -19.45 -2.71 20.81
CA VAL A 11 -18.10 -3.08 21.27
C VAL A 11 -17.70 -4.52 20.89
N PHE A 12 -18.64 -5.47 20.98
CA PHE A 12 -18.40 -6.86 20.60
C PHE A 12 -18.34 -7.02 19.09
N LEU A 13 -19.24 -6.34 18.36
CA LEU A 13 -19.22 -6.33 16.90
C LEU A 13 -17.89 -5.77 16.37
N ARG A 14 -17.40 -4.67 16.93
CA ARG A 14 -16.07 -4.11 16.59
C ARG A 14 -14.94 -5.08 16.90
N LYS A 15 -14.97 -5.74 18.06
CA LYS A 15 -13.95 -6.71 18.46
C LYS A 15 -13.95 -7.90 17.51
N LEU A 16 -15.12 -8.42 17.16
CA LEU A 16 -15.28 -9.49 16.18
C LEU A 16 -14.70 -9.06 14.82
N MET A 17 -15.10 -7.90 14.29
CA MET A 17 -14.61 -7.40 13.00
C MET A 17 -13.08 -7.26 12.96
N ARG A 18 -12.42 -6.92 14.07
CA ARG A 18 -10.96 -6.81 14.17
C ARG A 18 -10.23 -8.16 14.11
N THR A 19 -10.92 -9.25 14.43
CA THR A 19 -10.36 -10.61 14.38
C THR A 19 -10.62 -11.32 13.06
N MET A 20 -11.47 -10.75 12.20
CA MET A 20 -11.82 -11.36 10.92
C MET A 20 -10.75 -11.08 9.85
N MET A 21 -10.48 -12.10 9.04
CA MET A 21 -9.68 -11.97 7.82
C MET A 21 -10.37 -11.05 6.81
N ILE A 22 -9.59 -10.46 5.89
CA ILE A 22 -10.13 -9.55 4.87
C ILE A 22 -11.15 -10.28 4.01
N LYS A 23 -10.87 -11.51 3.58
CA LYS A 23 -11.80 -12.30 2.75
C LYS A 23 -13.17 -12.51 3.42
N ASP A 24 -13.18 -12.79 4.71
CA ASP A 24 -14.43 -12.99 5.45
C ASP A 24 -15.20 -11.69 5.62
N ARG A 25 -14.50 -10.57 5.85
CA ARG A 25 -15.11 -9.23 5.83
C ARG A 25 -15.75 -8.92 4.48
N LEU A 26 -15.10 -9.26 3.37
CA LEU A 26 -15.66 -9.09 2.03
C LEU A 26 -16.94 -9.90 1.84
N ARG A 27 -16.96 -11.17 2.28
CA ARG A 27 -18.14 -12.03 2.22
C ARG A 27 -19.27 -11.52 3.09
N LEU A 28 -18.96 -11.11 4.32
CA LEU A 28 -19.95 -10.63 5.29
C LEU A 28 -20.74 -9.43 4.76
N ARG A 29 -20.09 -8.55 3.99
CA ARG A 29 -20.75 -7.40 3.35
C ARG A 29 -21.81 -7.76 2.32
N LEU A 30 -21.76 -8.98 1.78
CA LEU A 30 -22.73 -9.46 0.79
C LEU A 30 -23.98 -10.04 1.44
N VAL A 31 -23.98 -10.24 2.77
CA VAL A 31 -25.10 -10.86 3.49
C VAL A 31 -26.30 -9.91 3.57
N CYS A 32 -26.12 -8.70 4.10
CA CYS A 32 -27.20 -7.70 4.19
C CYS A 32 -26.64 -6.28 4.34
N ARG A 33 -27.54 -5.27 4.28
CA ARG A 33 -27.16 -3.85 4.41
C ARG A 33 -26.52 -3.54 5.77
N ALA A 34 -27.03 -4.10 6.86
CA ALA A 34 -26.48 -3.88 8.19
C ALA A 34 -25.05 -4.41 8.32
N PHE A 35 -24.76 -5.61 7.82
CA PHE A 35 -23.39 -6.12 7.78
C PHE A 35 -22.47 -5.30 6.86
N LYS A 36 -22.98 -4.85 5.72
CA LYS A 36 -22.24 -3.94 4.83
C LYS A 36 -21.83 -2.67 5.56
N GLU A 37 -22.74 -2.05 6.32
CA GLU A 37 -22.47 -0.84 7.11
C GLU A 37 -21.52 -1.14 8.28
N LEU A 38 -21.71 -2.24 9.00
CA LEU A 38 -20.81 -2.68 10.07
C LEU A 38 -19.37 -2.84 9.58
N VAL A 39 -19.16 -3.53 8.46
CA VAL A 39 -17.80 -3.75 7.93
C VAL A 39 -17.19 -2.44 7.43
N ALA A 40 -17.97 -1.59 6.76
CA ALA A 40 -17.48 -0.31 6.24
C ALA A 40 -17.08 0.67 7.37
N ASN A 41 -17.78 0.63 8.51
CA ASN A 41 -17.55 1.53 9.62
C ASN A 41 -16.52 1.02 10.64
N THR A 42 -16.04 -0.22 10.50
CA THR A 42 -15.06 -0.80 11.42
C THR A 42 -13.65 -0.81 10.85
N HIS A 43 -12.67 -0.58 11.72
CA HIS A 43 -11.26 -0.70 11.38
C HIS A 43 -10.92 -2.16 11.02
N ALA A 44 -10.14 -2.38 9.97
CA ALA A 44 -9.73 -3.70 9.50
C ALA A 44 -8.70 -4.40 10.40
N SER A 45 -8.41 -3.85 11.58
CA SER A 45 -7.30 -4.26 12.46
C SER A 45 -5.89 -3.97 11.88
N TYR A 46 -4.90 -4.67 12.39
CA TYR A 46 -3.50 -4.65 11.99
C TYR A 46 -3.18 -5.81 11.05
N PHE A 47 -2.40 -5.54 10.01
CA PHE A 47 -1.77 -6.55 9.16
C PHE A 47 -0.28 -6.28 9.07
N GLU A 48 0.52 -7.34 9.09
CA GLU A 48 1.97 -7.22 9.05
C GLU A 48 2.45 -6.59 7.73
N GLN A 49 1.82 -6.95 6.62
CA GLN A 49 2.24 -6.54 5.29
C GLN A 49 1.05 -6.12 4.42
N GLY A 50 1.31 -5.15 3.54
CA GLY A 50 0.47 -4.82 2.39
C GLY A 50 1.33 -4.35 1.23
N SER A 51 0.76 -4.36 0.03
CA SER A 51 1.49 -3.87 -1.13
C SER A 51 0.60 -3.46 -2.30
N VAL A 52 1.17 -2.62 -3.17
CA VAL A 52 0.58 -2.24 -4.45
C VAL A 52 1.67 -2.29 -5.51
N TYR A 53 1.48 -3.19 -6.48
CA TYR A 53 2.41 -3.34 -7.59
C TYR A 53 1.65 -3.18 -8.90
N GLN A 54 2.23 -2.49 -9.87
CA GLN A 54 1.75 -2.59 -11.24
C GLN A 54 2.22 -3.94 -11.78
N ASN A 55 1.32 -4.72 -12.38
CA ASN A 55 1.69 -5.92 -13.08
C ASN A 55 2.02 -5.53 -14.53
N PRO A 56 3.31 -5.43 -14.93
CA PRO A 56 3.63 -5.37 -16.34
C PRO A 56 3.17 -6.70 -16.92
N ALA A 57 2.21 -6.66 -17.85
CA ALA A 57 1.60 -7.84 -18.46
C ALA A 57 2.62 -8.98 -18.58
N LYS A 58 2.44 -10.03 -17.77
CA LYS A 58 3.40 -11.13 -17.59
C LYS A 58 4.04 -11.50 -18.93
N ARG A 59 5.37 -11.38 -19.04
CA ARG A 59 6.17 -11.96 -20.14
C ARG A 59 5.77 -13.44 -20.27
N GLY A 60 4.90 -13.77 -21.22
CA GLY A 60 4.46 -15.16 -21.46
C GLY A 60 2.95 -15.41 -21.52
N PHE A 61 2.10 -14.46 -21.13
CA PHE A 61 0.67 -14.53 -21.47
C PHE A 61 0.37 -13.49 -22.56
N ASN A 62 -0.36 -13.90 -23.60
CA ASN A 62 -0.91 -13.03 -24.67
C ASN A 62 -1.98 -12.05 -24.12
N ILE A 63 -1.75 -11.47 -22.95
CA ILE A 63 -2.52 -10.34 -22.44
C ILE A 63 -2.01 -9.15 -23.23
N ARG A 64 -2.90 -8.52 -24.00
CA ARG A 64 -2.59 -7.39 -24.88
C ARG A 64 -1.61 -6.44 -24.18
N PRO A 65 -0.49 -6.04 -24.84
CA PRO A 65 0.65 -5.32 -24.23
C PRO A 65 0.35 -3.92 -23.67
N PHE A 66 -0.92 -3.55 -23.51
CA PHE A 66 -1.37 -2.21 -23.15
C PHE A 66 -2.26 -2.16 -21.91
N GLN A 67 -2.53 -3.28 -21.22
CA GLN A 67 -3.33 -3.24 -20.01
C GLN A 67 -2.43 -3.14 -18.78
N LYS A 68 -2.13 -1.90 -18.40
CA LYS A 68 -1.57 -1.59 -17.08
C LYS A 68 -2.62 -2.00 -16.05
N THR A 69 -2.29 -3.04 -15.29
CA THR A 69 -3.11 -3.47 -14.17
C THR A 69 -2.35 -3.32 -12.89
N ILE A 70 -3.06 -3.05 -11.79
CA ILE A 70 -2.46 -3.08 -10.46
C ILE A 70 -2.91 -4.34 -9.73
N GLU A 71 -2.00 -4.84 -8.90
CA GLU A 71 -2.25 -5.86 -7.91
C GLU A 71 -2.13 -5.21 -6.53
N ILE A 72 -3.17 -5.35 -5.72
CA ILE A 72 -3.20 -4.83 -4.34
C ILE A 72 -3.31 -6.03 -3.40
N ARG A 73 -2.38 -6.11 -2.44
CA ARG A 73 -2.40 -7.11 -1.37
C ARG A 73 -2.53 -6.43 -0.01
N ILE A 74 -3.43 -6.95 0.81
CA ILE A 74 -3.65 -6.48 2.18
C ILE A 74 -3.93 -7.72 3.04
N GLY A 75 -2.96 -8.10 3.89
CA GLY A 75 -3.06 -9.32 4.68
C GLY A 75 -3.29 -10.56 3.81
N ASP A 76 -4.38 -11.30 4.08
CA ASP A 76 -4.78 -12.48 3.32
C ASP A 76 -5.59 -12.15 2.05
N GLY A 77 -5.96 -10.87 1.86
CA GLY A 77 -6.71 -10.36 0.73
C GLY A 77 -5.80 -10.00 -0.45
N LYS A 78 -6.22 -10.38 -1.65
CA LYS A 78 -5.51 -10.10 -2.89
C LYS A 78 -6.50 -9.68 -3.98
N CYS A 79 -6.34 -8.46 -4.49
CA CYS A 79 -7.10 -7.91 -5.60
C CYS A 79 -6.21 -7.86 -6.83
N ASN A 80 -6.49 -8.74 -7.79
CA ASN A 80 -5.65 -8.90 -8.97
C ASN A 80 -6.18 -8.15 -10.18
N TYR A 81 -5.26 -7.76 -11.05
CA TYR A 81 -5.54 -7.35 -12.42
C TYR A 81 -6.56 -6.21 -12.51
N ILE A 82 -6.51 -5.27 -11.58
CA ILE A 82 -7.41 -4.12 -11.63
C ILE A 82 -6.91 -3.20 -12.72
N ARG A 83 -7.71 -3.04 -13.77
CA ARG A 83 -7.45 -2.08 -14.84
C ARG A 83 -7.51 -0.68 -14.25
N MET A 84 -6.47 0.09 -14.46
CA MET A 84 -6.36 1.47 -13.97
C MET A 84 -6.11 2.47 -15.10
N ALA A 85 -6.40 2.06 -16.34
CA ALA A 85 -6.04 2.82 -17.53
C ALA A 85 -6.79 4.14 -17.63
N ARG A 86 -7.98 4.25 -17.02
CA ARG A 86 -8.83 5.44 -17.04
C ARG A 86 -9.10 5.95 -15.64
N VAL A 87 -9.31 7.26 -15.52
CA VAL A 87 -9.61 7.92 -14.24
C VAL A 87 -10.90 7.36 -13.62
N GLU A 88 -11.92 7.02 -14.41
CA GLU A 88 -13.17 6.47 -13.91
C GLU A 88 -12.98 5.08 -13.28
N GLU A 89 -12.05 4.27 -13.80
CA GLU A 89 -11.70 2.96 -13.23
C GLU A 89 -11.02 3.13 -11.87
N GLN A 90 -10.12 4.10 -11.76
CA GLN A 90 -9.44 4.48 -10.53
C GLN A 90 -10.44 4.98 -9.48
N GLU A 91 -11.35 5.89 -9.85
CA GLU A 91 -12.41 6.41 -8.97
C GLU A 91 -13.34 5.29 -8.48
N HIS A 92 -13.75 4.39 -9.38
CA HIS A 92 -14.59 3.26 -9.03
C HIS A 92 -13.89 2.39 -7.97
N PHE A 93 -12.61 2.10 -8.16
CA PHE A 93 -11.84 1.34 -7.19
C PHE A 93 -11.70 2.05 -5.84
N LEU A 94 -11.37 3.34 -5.83
CA LEU A 94 -11.28 4.14 -4.61
C LEU A 94 -12.63 4.17 -3.87
N HIS A 95 -13.74 4.29 -4.59
CA HIS A 95 -15.08 4.20 -4.03
C HIS A 95 -15.37 2.82 -3.41
N LEU A 96 -14.99 1.74 -4.09
CA LEU A 96 -15.12 0.39 -3.54
C LEU A 96 -14.29 0.24 -2.27
N ARG A 97 -13.04 0.71 -2.28
CA ARG A 97 -12.12 0.69 -1.13
C ARG A 97 -12.70 1.43 0.07
N LYS A 98 -13.27 2.63 -0.12
CA LYS A 98 -13.90 3.42 0.96
C LYS A 98 -15.02 2.67 1.68
N ARG A 99 -15.58 1.63 1.05
CA ARG A 99 -16.62 0.80 1.63
C ARG A 99 -16.09 -0.50 2.25
N LEU A 100 -14.81 -0.86 2.06
CA LEU A 100 -14.22 -2.10 2.58
C LEU A 100 -13.91 -2.02 4.08
N PHE A 101 -13.45 -0.86 4.55
CA PHE A 101 -13.11 -0.61 5.96
C PHE A 101 -12.92 0.90 6.19
N SER A 102 -13.14 1.35 7.43
CA SER A 102 -12.99 2.77 7.80
C SER A 102 -11.53 3.18 8.00
N GLY A 103 -10.66 2.20 8.21
CA GLY A 103 -9.21 2.35 8.34
C GLY A 103 -8.53 0.99 8.48
N ILE A 104 -7.21 0.98 8.36
CA ILE A 104 -6.36 -0.21 8.48
C ILE A 104 -4.99 0.19 8.99
N THR A 105 -4.35 -0.68 9.77
CA THR A 105 -2.96 -0.49 10.19
C THR A 105 -2.09 -1.52 9.48
N LEU A 106 -1.00 -1.07 8.87
CA LEU A 106 -0.02 -1.91 8.20
C LEU A 106 1.33 -1.79 8.92
N GLY A 107 2.00 -2.93 9.13
CA GLY A 107 3.40 -2.97 9.55
C GLY A 107 4.28 -2.40 8.46
N LYS A 108 4.45 -3.16 7.38
CA LYS A 108 5.18 -2.76 6.17
C LYS A 108 4.23 -2.58 4.98
N PHE A 109 4.44 -1.55 4.18
CA PHE A 109 3.71 -1.32 2.94
C PHE A 109 4.65 -1.08 1.76
N GLU A 110 4.57 -1.95 0.76
CA GLU A 110 5.44 -1.88 -0.42
C GLU A 110 4.70 -1.23 -1.60
N ILE A 111 5.32 -0.24 -2.24
CA ILE A 111 4.72 0.51 -3.35
C ILE A 111 5.69 0.53 -4.53
N ASP A 112 5.24 0.03 -5.69
CA ASP A 112 5.95 0.25 -6.94
C ASP A 112 5.37 1.48 -7.66
N LEU A 113 6.19 2.54 -7.77
CA LEU A 113 5.84 3.75 -8.51
C LEU A 113 6.52 3.73 -9.88
N TYR A 114 5.75 3.59 -10.96
CA TYR A 114 6.31 3.51 -12.32
C TYR A 114 6.50 4.90 -12.96
N ASP A 115 7.43 5.01 -13.91
CA ASP A 115 7.71 6.24 -14.66
C ASP A 115 6.49 6.76 -15.42
N ASN A 116 5.87 5.87 -16.20
CA ASN A 116 4.70 6.17 -17.01
C ASN A 116 3.43 5.95 -16.18
N LEU A 117 3.16 6.88 -15.26
CA LEU A 117 2.10 6.83 -14.24
C LEU A 117 0.72 6.60 -14.83
N THR A 118 0.23 5.38 -14.64
CA THR A 118 -1.20 5.10 -14.66
C THR A 118 -1.39 3.86 -13.77
N PRO A 119 -1.87 4.01 -12.53
CA PRO A 119 -2.39 5.24 -11.90
C PRO A 119 -1.31 6.26 -11.51
N ASP A 120 -1.70 7.50 -11.23
CA ASP A 120 -0.79 8.59 -10.81
C ASP A 120 -0.52 8.61 -9.30
N LEU A 121 0.28 9.56 -8.82
CA LEU A 121 0.63 9.66 -7.40
C LEU A 121 -0.58 10.00 -6.52
N ASP A 122 -1.55 10.77 -7.03
CA ASP A 122 -2.77 11.14 -6.32
C ASP A 122 -3.62 9.91 -6.00
N PHE A 123 -3.72 8.96 -6.94
CA PHE A 123 -4.36 7.69 -6.70
C PHE A 123 -3.78 6.95 -5.49
N TYR A 124 -2.45 6.83 -5.39
CA TYR A 124 -1.81 6.13 -4.28
C TYR A 124 -2.10 6.84 -2.96
N ARG A 125 -2.02 8.18 -2.92
CA ARG A 125 -2.36 8.99 -1.74
C ARG A 125 -3.79 8.73 -1.27
N ARG A 126 -4.75 8.73 -2.20
CA ARG A 126 -6.17 8.49 -1.90
C ARG A 126 -6.44 7.05 -1.50
N LEU A 127 -5.70 6.09 -2.05
CA LEU A 127 -5.76 4.69 -1.66
C LEU A 127 -5.33 4.52 -0.20
N THR A 128 -4.26 5.20 0.21
CA THR A 128 -3.65 5.10 1.54
C THR A 128 -4.13 6.17 2.53
N GLU A 129 -5.07 7.04 2.17
CA GLU A 129 -5.55 8.19 2.97
C GLU A 129 -6.03 7.82 4.40
N LYS A 130 -6.49 6.58 4.60
CA LYS A 130 -6.96 6.05 5.90
C LYS A 130 -6.12 4.90 6.43
N PHE A 131 -4.92 4.73 5.89
CA PHE A 131 -3.99 3.70 6.33
C PHE A 131 -3.09 4.32 7.39
N LYS A 132 -2.91 3.61 8.49
CA LYS A 132 -1.81 3.87 9.42
C LYS A 132 -0.68 2.92 9.05
N ILE A 133 0.35 3.43 8.41
CA ILE A 133 1.49 2.63 7.94
C ILE A 133 2.66 2.87 8.91
N ARG A 134 3.36 1.82 9.34
CA ARG A 134 4.55 1.98 10.18
C ARG A 134 5.82 2.14 9.35
N GLU A 135 5.93 1.36 8.29
CA GLU A 135 7.06 1.38 7.36
C GLU A 135 6.57 1.39 5.90
N ILE A 136 7.11 2.28 5.08
CA ILE A 136 6.90 2.27 3.62
C ILE A 136 8.20 1.84 2.93
N HIS A 137 8.10 0.89 2.02
CA HIS A 137 9.23 0.42 1.22
C HIS A 137 9.05 0.78 -0.25
N PHE A 138 10.11 1.32 -0.85
CA PHE A 138 10.16 1.63 -2.28
C PHE A 138 11.25 0.83 -2.97
N ASP A 139 10.92 0.33 -4.15
CA ASP A 139 11.85 -0.24 -5.11
C ASP A 139 11.91 0.71 -6.31
N VAL A 140 13.10 1.28 -6.54
CA VAL A 140 13.28 2.47 -7.38
C VAL A 140 14.27 2.16 -8.49
N ASP A 141 13.82 2.14 -9.74
CA ASP A 141 14.64 1.85 -10.91
C ASP A 141 15.06 3.09 -11.74
N SER A 142 14.52 4.26 -11.42
CA SER A 142 14.78 5.50 -12.15
C SER A 142 14.76 6.74 -11.23
N THR A 143 15.35 7.83 -11.70
CA THR A 143 15.27 9.15 -11.03
C THR A 143 13.82 9.64 -10.90
N THR A 144 12.98 9.38 -11.89
CA THR A 144 11.56 9.76 -11.84
C THR A 144 10.80 8.98 -10.76
N GLN A 145 11.11 7.69 -10.58
CA GLN A 145 10.54 6.91 -9.47
C GLN A 145 11.02 7.42 -8.11
N LEU A 146 12.30 7.83 -8.01
CA LEU A 146 12.86 8.40 -6.79
C LEU A 146 12.12 9.66 -6.37
N GLU A 147 12.01 10.64 -7.29
CA GLU A 147 11.33 11.91 -7.02
C GLU A 147 9.90 11.70 -6.54
N LYS A 148 9.16 10.78 -7.16
CA LYS A 148 7.79 10.43 -6.76
C LYS A 148 7.75 9.76 -5.39
N SER A 149 8.68 8.86 -5.11
CA SER A 149 8.78 8.19 -3.80
C SER A 149 9.02 9.22 -2.69
N LEU A 150 9.92 10.18 -2.92
CA LEU A 150 10.17 11.27 -1.98
C LEU A 150 8.95 12.19 -1.80
N GLN A 151 8.23 12.50 -2.88
CA GLN A 151 6.96 13.24 -2.81
C GLN A 151 5.88 12.49 -2.04
N PHE A 152 5.82 11.15 -2.14
CA PHE A 152 4.89 10.34 -1.38
C PHE A 152 5.24 10.35 0.11
N VAL A 153 6.52 10.14 0.46
CA VAL A 153 6.98 10.11 1.85
C VAL A 153 6.76 11.45 2.57
N ALA A 154 6.81 12.57 1.85
CA ALA A 154 6.51 13.88 2.42
C ALA A 154 5.10 13.97 3.04
N ASP A 155 4.14 13.17 2.56
CA ASP A 155 2.78 13.09 3.12
C ASP A 155 2.68 12.22 4.39
N TYR A 156 3.78 11.54 4.76
CA TYR A 156 3.86 10.55 5.84
C TYR A 156 5.01 10.84 6.81
N PRO A 157 5.09 12.03 7.43
CA PRO A 157 6.28 12.48 8.19
C PRO A 157 6.62 11.61 9.42
N CYS A 158 5.66 10.84 9.94
CA CYS A 158 5.86 9.96 11.11
C CYS A 158 6.08 8.49 10.73
N THR A 159 6.22 8.17 9.44
CA THR A 159 6.35 6.79 8.95
C THR A 159 7.80 6.52 8.64
N GLU A 160 8.33 5.39 9.11
CA GLU A 160 9.65 4.93 8.69
C GLU A 160 9.61 4.62 7.20
N PHE A 161 10.69 4.86 6.48
CA PHE A 161 10.76 4.42 5.10
C PHE A 161 12.10 3.76 4.81
N THR A 162 12.03 2.80 3.89
CA THR A 162 13.16 2.06 3.38
C THR A 162 13.16 2.16 1.86
N MET A 163 14.34 2.13 1.25
CA MET A 163 14.47 2.30 -0.19
C MET A 163 15.55 1.40 -0.77
N GLN A 164 15.20 0.69 -1.84
CA GLN A 164 16.12 -0.07 -2.66
C GLN A 164 16.21 0.61 -4.04
N MET A 165 17.41 1.07 -4.42
CA MET A 165 17.68 1.62 -5.74
C MET A 165 18.28 0.55 -6.65
N ARG A 166 17.77 0.42 -7.87
CA ARG A 166 18.27 -0.48 -8.92
C ARG A 166 19.13 0.21 -9.97
N TYR A 167 19.49 1.46 -9.72
CA TYR A 167 20.40 2.25 -10.55
C TYR A 167 21.41 2.96 -9.65
N THR A 168 22.50 3.45 -10.24
CA THR A 168 23.53 4.17 -9.50
C THR A 168 23.18 5.67 -9.46
N PRO A 169 22.74 6.21 -8.31
CA PRO A 169 22.46 7.63 -8.18
C PRO A 169 23.75 8.45 -8.28
N THR A 170 23.62 9.71 -8.70
CA THR A 170 24.76 10.63 -8.64
C THR A 170 25.10 10.97 -7.19
N TYR A 171 26.35 11.36 -6.93
CA TYR A 171 26.77 11.76 -5.59
C TYR A 171 25.91 12.92 -5.00
N PRO A 172 25.58 13.99 -5.75
CA PRO A 172 24.67 15.02 -5.25
C PRO A 172 23.28 14.49 -4.90
N MET A 173 22.74 13.53 -5.67
CA MET A 173 21.44 12.91 -5.37
C MET A 173 21.49 12.15 -4.04
N LEU A 174 22.54 11.36 -3.81
CA LEU A 174 22.73 10.65 -2.54
C LEU A 174 22.74 11.59 -1.33
N LEU A 175 23.47 12.71 -1.44
CA LEU A 175 23.54 13.71 -0.37
C LEU A 175 22.20 14.44 -0.13
N SER A 176 21.30 14.44 -1.11
CA SER A 176 19.99 15.08 -1.01
C SER A 176 18.90 14.18 -0.43
N LEU A 177 19.18 12.88 -0.23
CA LEU A 177 18.19 11.94 0.29
C LEU A 177 17.85 12.25 1.75
N PRO A 178 16.55 12.21 2.13
CA PRO A 178 16.16 12.31 3.52
C PRO A 178 16.67 11.12 4.34
N ALA A 179 16.78 11.30 5.65
CA ALA A 179 17.13 10.21 6.56
C ALA A 179 16.12 9.07 6.46
N MET A 180 16.60 7.84 6.32
CA MET A 180 15.78 6.65 6.14
C MET A 180 16.25 5.53 7.06
N LYS A 181 15.37 4.56 7.31
CA LYS A 181 15.67 3.42 8.19
C LYS A 181 16.69 2.50 7.54
N GLU A 182 16.49 2.19 6.27
CA GLU A 182 17.37 1.35 5.46
C GLU A 182 17.44 1.89 4.04
N PHE A 183 18.64 1.87 3.48
CA PHE A 183 18.93 2.25 2.11
C PHE A 183 19.76 1.14 1.47
N THR A 184 19.52 0.80 0.21
CA THR A 184 20.33 -0.20 -0.50
C THR A 184 20.44 0.16 -1.97
N ILE A 185 21.62 -0.03 -2.56
CA ILE A 185 21.86 0.16 -3.99
C ILE A 185 22.19 -1.21 -4.60
N CYS A 186 21.23 -1.78 -5.32
CA CYS A 186 21.42 -3.03 -6.04
C CYS A 186 21.88 -2.73 -7.47
N GLN A 187 23.09 -3.13 -7.83
CA GLN A 187 23.48 -3.17 -9.24
C GLN A 187 23.12 -4.55 -9.79
N LEU A 188 22.49 -4.60 -10.97
CA LEU A 188 22.35 -5.85 -11.72
C LEU A 188 23.76 -6.42 -11.92
N ASN A 189 24.07 -7.51 -11.21
CA ASN A 189 25.34 -8.27 -11.12
C ASN A 189 26.24 -8.03 -9.88
N GLN A 190 25.96 -7.08 -8.98
CA GLN A 190 26.66 -6.91 -7.69
C GLN A 190 25.73 -6.24 -6.64
N GLU A 191 25.52 -6.88 -5.48
CA GLU A 191 24.82 -6.25 -4.35
C GLU A 191 25.82 -5.40 -3.54
N MET A 192 25.63 -4.08 -3.49
CA MET A 192 26.26 -3.20 -2.51
C MET A 192 25.22 -2.77 -1.49
N VAL A 193 25.28 -3.33 -0.28
CA VAL A 193 24.43 -2.88 0.82
C VAL A 193 25.09 -1.69 1.49
N VAL A 194 24.51 -0.50 1.34
CA VAL A 194 24.95 0.72 2.04
C VAL A 194 24.03 0.93 3.23
N PHE A 195 24.42 0.44 4.40
CA PHE A 195 23.66 0.72 5.62
C PHE A 195 23.78 2.21 5.99
N CYS A 196 22.71 2.96 5.77
CA CYS A 196 22.54 4.28 6.38
C CYS A 196 22.03 4.09 7.81
N GLU A 197 22.91 3.75 8.75
CA GLU A 197 22.56 3.87 10.17
C GLU A 197 22.42 5.35 10.53
N SER A 198 21.20 5.81 10.73
CA SER A 198 20.91 7.13 11.31
C SER A 198 21.13 7.10 12.83
N ASN A 199 22.37 6.93 13.26
CA ASN A 199 22.80 7.23 14.63
C ASN A 199 23.06 8.74 14.76
N TYR A 200 21.99 9.55 14.76
CA TYR A 200 22.06 10.92 15.26
C TYR A 200 21.19 11.05 16.52
N HIS A 201 21.74 10.56 17.63
CA HIS A 201 21.52 11.23 18.92
C HIS A 201 22.19 12.59 18.85
N ASN A 202 21.46 13.62 18.42
CA ASN A 202 21.82 14.98 18.75
C ASN A 202 21.45 15.21 20.21
N ALA A 203 22.42 14.91 21.09
CA ALA A 203 22.58 15.61 22.34
C ALA A 203 23.24 16.96 22.03
N TYR A 204 22.44 18.02 22.04
CA TYR A 204 22.85 19.38 22.42
C TYR A 204 21.64 20.08 23.05
#